data_AF-A0A5J5J9A1-F1
#
_entry.id   AF-A0A5J5J9A1-F1
#
_cell.length_a   1.000
_cell.length_b   1.000
_cell.length_c   1.000
_cell.angle_alpha   90.00
_cell.angle_beta   90.00
_cell.angle_gamma   90.00
#
_symmetry.space_group_name_H-M   'P 1'
#
loop_
_entity.id
_entity.type
_entity.pdbx_description
1 polymer ?
#
loop_
_entity_poly.entity_id
_entity_poly.type
_entity_poly.pdbx_seq_one_letter_code
_entity_poly.pdbx_strand_id
1 'polypeptide(L)' 'MTITTIVPRTARAAHEHGHHVTIAVDAVADFDPEAHANSIQHIVPAIGETGTTGEIVRMLESPER' A
#
# COMPACT_ATOMS: atom_id res chain seq x y z
N MET A 1 -10.45 -5.35 -0.50
CA MET A 1 -9.62 -5.37 0.71
C MET A 1 -9.66 -3.98 1.33
N THR A 2 -10.06 -3.84 2.60
CA THR A 2 -10.37 -2.55 3.24
C THR A 2 -9.10 -1.78 3.65
N ILE A 3 -8.91 -0.55 3.15
CA ILE A 3 -7.71 0.26 3.37
C ILE A 3 -7.60 0.79 4.81
N THR A 4 -8.72 1.03 5.50
CA THR A 4 -8.67 1.56 6.87
C THR A 4 -8.41 0.49 7.92
N THR A 5 -8.76 -0.77 7.66
CA THR A 5 -8.72 -1.82 8.70
C THR A 5 -7.64 -2.88 8.49
N ILE A 6 -7.62 -3.57 7.34
CA ILE A 6 -6.79 -4.77 7.15
C ILE A 6 -5.43 -4.40 6.57
N VAL A 7 -5.40 -3.57 5.53
CA VAL A 7 -4.17 -3.16 4.84
C VAL A 7 -3.11 -2.59 5.79
N PRO A 8 -3.44 -1.67 6.72
CA PRO A 8 -2.42 -1.05 7.57
C PRO A 8 -1.87 -1.99 8.64
N ARG A 9 -2.65 -2.99 9.04
CA ARG A 9 -2.22 -4.00 10.02
C ARG A 9 -1.24 -4.98 9.39
N THR A 10 -1.54 -5.46 8.18
CA THR A 10 -0.63 -6.35 7.44
C THR A 10 0.64 -5.62 7.03
N ALA A 11 0.54 -4.37 6.57
CA ALA A 11 1.71 -3.57 6.21
C ALA A 11 2.66 -3.35 7.39
N ARG A 12 2.13 -2.99 8.58
CA ARG A 12 2.94 -2.86 9.80
C ARG A 12 3.57 -4.19 10.20
N ALA A 13 2.82 -5.28 10.19
CA ALA A 13 3.38 -6.60 10.48
C ALA A 13 4.52 -6.95 9.52
N ALA A 14 4.35 -6.75 8.21
CA ALA A 14 5.41 -7.01 7.24
C ALA A 14 6.66 -6.15 7.49
N HIS A 15 6.49 -4.86 7.82
CA HIS A 15 7.58 -3.97 8.18
C HIS A 15 8.32 -4.42 9.45
N GLU A 16 7.59 -4.85 10.49
CA GLU A 16 8.16 -5.42 11.72
C GLU A 16 8.99 -6.69 11.45
N HIS A 17 8.66 -7.44 10.40
CA HIS A 17 9.42 -8.62 9.95
C HIS A 17 10.58 -8.28 9.01
N GLY A 18 10.88 -7.00 8.79
CA GLY A 18 12.01 -6.53 7.96
C GLY A 18 11.74 -6.55 6.45
N HIS A 19 10.48 -6.67 6.03
CA HIS A 19 10.12 -6.55 4.62
C HIS A 19 9.97 -5.08 4.21
N HIS A 20 10.45 -4.74 3.02
CA HIS A 20 10.05 -3.50 2.34
C HIS A 20 8.62 -3.67 1.81
N VAL A 21 7.76 -2.72 2.13
CA VAL A 21 6.32 -2.79 1.84
C VAL A 21 5.95 -1.68 0.87
N THR A 22 5.41 -2.07 -0.28
CA THR A 22 4.78 -1.16 -1.25
C THR A 22 3.29 -1.47 -1.34
N ILE A 23 2.45 -0.44 -1.23
CA ILE A 23 0.99 -0.57 -1.30
C ILE A 23 0.50 -0.04 -2.65
N ALA A 24 -0.18 -0.91 -3.39
CA ALA A 24 -0.86 -0.59 -4.64
C ALA A 24 -2.16 0.19 -4.37
N VAL A 25 -2.12 1.53 -4.50
CA VAL A 25 -3.24 2.41 -4.11
C VAL A 25 -4.49 2.21 -4.97
N ASP A 26 -4.32 1.71 -6.19
CA ASP A 26 -5.37 1.38 -7.15
C ASP A 26 -5.97 -0.03 -6.93
N ALA A 27 -5.39 -0.83 -6.04
CA ALA A 27 -5.84 -2.19 -5.70
C ALA A 27 -6.37 -2.32 -4.27
N VAL A 28 -6.54 -1.22 -3.55
CA VAL A 28 -7.14 -1.14 -2.22
C VAL A 28 -8.43 -0.35 -2.29
N ALA A 29 -9.43 -0.72 -1.49
CA ALA A 29 -10.73 -0.06 -1.47
C ALA A 29 -11.19 0.16 -0.04
N ASP A 30 -12.10 1.09 0.18
CA ASP A 30 -12.87 1.16 1.42
C ASP A 30 -14.35 1.28 1.10
N PHE A 31 -15.21 1.01 2.08
CA PHE A 31 -16.64 1.23 1.94
C PHE A 31 -16.98 2.72 1.97
N ASP A 32 -16.12 3.53 2.60
CA ASP A 32 -16.24 4.97 2.69
C ASP A 32 -15.16 5.66 1.82
N PRO A 33 -15.55 6.43 0.78
CA PRO A 33 -14.60 7.12 -0.10
C PRO A 33 -13.79 8.21 0.61
N GLU A 34 -14.33 8.84 1.67
CA GLU A 34 -13.62 9.85 2.45
C GLU A 34 -12.55 9.19 3.33
N ALA A 35 -12.89 8.07 3.97
CA ALA A 35 -11.94 7.25 4.71
C ALA A 35 -10.81 6.72 3.81
N HIS A 36 -11.15 6.33 2.58
CA HIS A 36 -10.19 5.91 1.57
C HIS A 36 -9.21 7.03 1.21
N ALA A 37 -9.71 8.24 0.90
CA ALA A 37 -8.89 9.39 0.56
C ALA A 37 -7.95 9.78 1.73
N ASN A 38 -8.49 9.88 2.95
CA ASN A 38 -7.69 10.18 4.15
C ASN A 38 -6.58 9.14 4.39
N SER A 39 -6.89 7.86 4.17
CA SER A 39 -5.92 6.78 4.33
C SER A 39 -4.78 6.88 3.32
N ILE A 40 -5.09 7.09 2.04
CA ILE A 40 -4.08 7.25 0.98
C ILE A 40 -3.19 8.47 1.23
N GLN A 41 -3.77 9.59 1.67
CA GLN A 41 -3.04 10.85 1.84
C GLN A 41 -2.14 10.86 3.09
N HIS A 42 -2.54 10.20 4.18
CA HIS A 42 -1.88 10.37 5.48
C HIS A 42 -1.38 9.09 6.12
N ILE A 43 -2.12 7.99 5.99
CA ILE A 43 -1.82 6.75 6.73
C ILE A 43 -0.87 5.85 5.96
N VAL A 44 -1.15 5.64 4.68
CA VAL A 44 -0.40 4.71 3.82
C VAL A 44 1.07 5.15 3.65
N PRO A 45 1.39 6.42 3.37
CA PRO A 45 2.79 6.86 3.22
C PRO A 45 3.62 6.74 4.51
N ALA A 46 2.96 6.68 5.67
CA ALA A 46 3.63 6.58 6.96
C ALA A 46 4.02 5.13 7.33
N ILE A 47 3.54 4.13 6.60
CA ILE A 47 3.73 2.70 6.93
C ILE A 47 4.34 1.89 5.79
N GLY A 48 4.58 2.50 4.63
CA GLY A 48 5.16 1.86 3.45
C GLY A 48 5.22 2.82 2.26
N GLU A 49 5.82 2.34 1.18
CA GLU A 49 5.88 3.05 -0.09
C GLU A 49 4.54 2.95 -0.83
N THR A 50 4.19 3.97 -1.61
CA THR A 50 2.96 3.98 -2.42
C THR A 50 3.31 3.82 -3.89
N GLY A 51 2.55 2.99 -4.59
CA GLY A 51 2.61 2.91 -6.05
C GLY A 51 1.28 2.45 -6.63
N THR A 52 1.18 2.44 -7.94
CA THR A 52 0.09 1.79 -8.69
C THR A 52 0.46 0.36 -9.04
N THR A 53 -0.53 -0.46 -9.33
CA THR A 53 -0.33 -1.84 -9.78
C THR A 53 0.55 -1.88 -11.03
N GLY A 54 0.37 -0.94 -11.96
CA GLY A 54 1.18 -0.84 -13.18
C GLY A 54 2.65 -0.53 -12.92
N GLU A 55 2.94 0.38 -11.98
CA GLU A 55 4.33 0.71 -11.60
C GLU A 55 5.03 -0.47 -10.94
N ILE A 56 4.33 -1.17 -10.03
CA ILE A 56 4.87 -2.34 -9.34
C ILE A 56 5.18 -3.47 -10.32
N VAL A 57 4.25 -3.78 -11.23
CA VAL A 57 4.47 -4.80 -12.27
C VAL A 57 5.66 -4.41 -13.16
N ARG A 58 5.76 -3.15 -13.56
CA ARG A 58 6.87 -2.66 -14.38
C ARG A 58 8.23 -2.81 -13.68
N MET A 59 8.30 -2.56 -12.37
CA MET A 59 9.53 -2.78 -11.57
C MET A 59 9.90 -4.27 -11.48
N LEU A 60 8.91 -5.17 -11.39
CA LEU A 60 9.15 -6.61 -11.38
C LEU A 60 9.63 -7.16 -12.72
N GLU A 61 9.18 -6.56 -13.83
CA GLU A 61 9.60 -6.93 -15.19
C GLU A 61 11.00 -6.40 -15.55
N SER A 62 11.45 -5.33 -14.90
CA SER A 62 12.79 -4.76 -15.05
C SER A 62 13.43 -4.56 -13.68
N PRO A 63 13.79 -5.65 -12.98
CA PRO A 63 14.52 -5.52 -11.73
C PRO A 63 15.86 -4.87 -12.07
N GLU A 64 16.08 -3.63 -11.62
CA GLU A 64 17.39 -3.01 -11.67
C GLU A 64 18.34 -3.96 -10.93
N ARG A 65 19.19 -4.67 -11.68
CA ARG A 65 20.20 -5.57 -11.15
C ARG A 65 21.46 -4.81 -10.78
#